data_AF-A0AA88NXB6-F1
#
_entry.id   AF-A0AA88NXB6-F1
#
_cell.length_a   1.000
_cell.length_b   1.000
_cell.length_c   1.000
_cell.angle_alpha   90.00
_cell.angle_beta   90.00
_cell.angle_gamma   90.00
#
_symmetry.space_group_name_H-M   'P 1'
#
loop_
_entity.id
_entity.type
_entity.pdbx_description
1 polymer ?
#
loop_
_entity_poly.entity_id
_entity_poly.type
_entity_poly.pdbx_seq_one_letter_code
_entity_poly.pdbx_strand_id
1 'polypeptide(L)'
;MALIKQLLSLYLLLLLVGGNAVLTESGETTPAPTTPAPGGTTPAPTTPAPVPCASNPCPLDSTCQDLLNNYRCVCRPGLFYDEVQKFCYLAKTFPTELKLTMEFEKGMEDKNSLIFQKTADNILASLWVAFTDPAYLGSTVLSLKKGSVIADVENFFSPSSDVTALTVEKQLNKAIEDKVGVLSQANVKYDNICSRGFCHDESTTCDPGSGLASCTCRDGYIKIMQTNQACAVCPSGQKAVNQEECKLCDFGFSGFNCEDPYLLILVVLACVLGTLFLATLTGAIVLYTRSKKMTKSPEKIPANGNLEFTKPAGIPRIPRVNPNSGWQPTNLEMTDSGSRHALVTKDRTETTAMWNYDYPEDTRSYKSQTPSRTGYAAAGAYNGSRVTRNPYSDAYDDKIRRY
;
A
#
# COMPACT_ATOMS: atom_id res chain seq x y z
N MET A 1 20.00 29.00 -12.75
CA MET A 1 19.45 30.37 -12.97
C MET A 1 18.42 30.46 -14.11
N ALA A 2 18.38 29.54 -15.09
CA ALA A 2 17.37 29.55 -16.16
C ALA A 2 15.95 29.14 -15.69
N LEU A 3 15.83 28.13 -14.82
CA LEU A 3 14.55 27.67 -14.26
C LEU A 3 13.84 28.72 -13.39
N ILE A 4 14.60 29.54 -12.66
CA ILE A 4 14.04 30.58 -11.79
C ILE A 4 13.41 31.72 -12.62
N LYS A 5 13.96 32.02 -13.81
CA LYS A 5 13.39 32.99 -14.75
C LYS A 5 12.08 32.49 -15.39
N GLN A 6 11.95 31.19 -15.65
CA GLN A 6 10.72 30.59 -16.19
C GLN A 6 9.57 30.60 -15.17
N LEU A 7 9.86 30.30 -13.90
CA LEU A 7 8.86 30.33 -12.82
C LEU A 7 8.34 31.75 -12.53
N LEU A 8 9.23 32.76 -12.56
CA LEU A 8 8.83 34.17 -12.40
C LEU A 8 8.00 34.70 -13.58
N SER A 9 8.24 34.22 -14.81
CA SER A 9 7.46 34.60 -15.99
C SER A 9 6.06 33.98 -16.00
N LEU A 10 5.91 32.76 -15.45
CA LEU A 10 4.61 32.10 -15.35
C LEU A 10 3.73 32.74 -14.25
N TYR A 11 4.36 33.14 -13.14
CA TYR A 11 3.68 33.81 -12.02
C TYR A 11 3.17 35.21 -12.39
N LEU A 12 3.90 35.93 -13.26
CA LEU A 12 3.48 37.24 -13.75
C LEU A 12 2.31 37.17 -14.75
N LEU A 13 2.15 36.05 -15.47
CA LEU A 13 1.00 35.82 -16.37
C LEU A 13 -0.29 35.47 -15.60
N LEU A 14 -0.18 34.80 -14.45
CA LEU A 14 -1.32 34.45 -13.61
C LEU A 14 -1.94 35.65 -12.88
N LEU A 15 -1.20 36.76 -12.73
CA LEU A 15 -1.71 38.00 -12.11
C LEU A 15 -2.46 38.93 -13.08
N LEU A 16 -2.46 38.65 -14.39
CA LEU A 16 -3.09 39.50 -15.41
C LEU A 16 -4.42 38.96 -15.96
N VAL A 17 -4.81 37.73 -15.60
CA VAL A 17 -6.09 37.14 -16.02
C VAL A 17 -7.04 37.06 -14.83
N GLY A 18 -7.56 38.23 -14.44
CA GLY A 18 -8.72 38.33 -13.56
C GLY A 18 -9.98 37.91 -14.32
N GLY A 19 -10.31 36.62 -14.30
CA GLY A 19 -11.53 36.07 -14.86
C GLY A 19 -12.46 35.55 -13.76
N ASN A 20 -13.57 36.26 -13.53
CA ASN A 20 -14.65 35.85 -12.63
C ASN A 20 -15.36 34.61 -13.18
N ALA A 21 -15.28 33.48 -12.48
CA ALA A 21 -16.17 32.34 -12.68
C ALA A 21 -17.32 32.42 -11.67
N VAL A 22 -18.50 32.74 -12.16
CA VAL A 22 -19.78 32.66 -11.44
C VAL A 22 -20.16 31.17 -11.33
N LEU A 23 -20.27 30.66 -10.10
CA LEU A 23 -20.85 29.36 -9.83
C LEU A 23 -22.33 29.53 -9.49
N THR A 24 -23.17 29.01 -10.37
CA THR A 24 -24.62 28.92 -10.22
C THR A 24 -24.95 27.77 -9.29
N GLU A 25 -25.54 28.07 -8.13
CA GLU A 25 -26.01 27.10 -7.14
C GLU A 25 -27.44 26.65 -7.54
N SER A 26 -27.61 25.40 -7.94
CA SER A 26 -28.92 24.79 -8.18
C SER A 26 -29.32 24.00 -6.93
N GLY A 27 -30.20 24.58 -6.12
CA GLY A 27 -30.85 23.90 -5.01
C GLY A 27 -31.87 22.89 -5.53
N GLU A 28 -31.64 21.61 -5.27
CA GLU A 28 -32.64 20.56 -5.52
C GLU A 28 -33.31 20.17 -4.21
N THR A 29 -34.64 20.24 -4.24
CA THR A 29 -35.54 20.16 -3.08
C THR A 29 -35.93 18.70 -2.84
N THR A 30 -35.71 18.21 -1.63
CA THR A 30 -36.17 16.91 -1.14
C THR A 30 -37.70 16.91 -0.95
N PRO A 31 -38.46 15.95 -1.52
CA PRO A 31 -39.84 15.71 -1.11
C PRO A 31 -39.92 14.72 0.07
N ALA A 32 -40.76 15.08 1.05
CA ALA A 32 -41.13 14.28 2.21
C ALA A 32 -41.90 12.98 1.83
N PRO A 33 -41.92 11.96 2.71
CA PRO A 33 -42.50 10.66 2.41
C PRO A 33 -44.03 10.66 2.52
N THR A 34 -44.71 10.20 1.47
CA THR A 34 -46.17 10.00 1.46
C THR A 34 -46.52 8.57 1.86
N THR A 35 -47.31 8.44 2.92
CA THR A 35 -47.90 7.20 3.44
C THR A 35 -48.84 6.54 2.42
N PRO A 36 -48.73 5.22 2.13
CA PRO A 36 -49.77 4.48 1.41
C PRO A 36 -50.77 3.84 2.38
N ALA A 37 -52.05 3.95 2.06
CA ALA A 37 -53.15 3.22 2.69
C ALA A 37 -53.17 1.73 2.26
N PRO A 38 -53.82 0.83 3.04
CA PRO A 38 -53.58 -0.60 3.01
C PRO A 38 -54.46 -1.32 1.97
N GLY A 39 -53.84 -2.16 1.13
CA GLY A 39 -54.59 -3.01 0.21
C GLY A 39 -53.72 -3.59 -0.90
N GLY A 40 -52.86 -4.54 -0.57
CA GLY A 40 -52.08 -5.29 -1.56
C GLY A 40 -51.44 -6.51 -0.92
N THR A 41 -51.92 -7.70 -1.28
CA THR A 41 -51.36 -9.00 -0.90
C THR A 41 -49.88 -9.09 -1.25
N THR A 42 -49.04 -9.12 -0.22
CA THR A 42 -47.59 -9.32 -0.31
C THR A 42 -47.30 -10.74 -0.82
N PRO A 43 -46.54 -10.93 -1.91
CA PRO A 43 -45.94 -12.21 -2.22
C PRO A 43 -44.95 -12.58 -1.10
N ALA A 44 -44.98 -13.84 -0.67
CA ALA A 44 -44.07 -14.35 0.35
C ALA A 44 -42.60 -13.95 0.07
N PRO A 45 -41.78 -13.67 1.10
CA PRO A 45 -40.37 -13.41 0.89
C PRO A 45 -39.73 -14.67 0.32
N THR A 46 -39.34 -14.63 -0.96
CA THR A 46 -38.46 -15.65 -1.52
C THR A 46 -37.13 -15.52 -0.79
N THR A 47 -36.79 -16.52 0.02
CA THR A 47 -35.45 -16.67 0.60
C THR A 47 -34.43 -16.46 -0.53
N PRO A 48 -33.44 -15.55 -0.39
CA PRO A 48 -32.39 -15.39 -1.38
C PRO A 48 -31.74 -16.75 -1.61
N ALA A 49 -31.61 -17.16 -2.87
CA ALA A 49 -30.91 -18.39 -3.21
C ALA A 49 -29.50 -18.36 -2.57
N PRO A 50 -28.99 -19.50 -2.06
CA PRO A 50 -27.64 -19.56 -1.50
C PRO A 50 -26.64 -19.05 -2.55
N VAL A 51 -25.78 -18.10 -2.19
CA VAL A 51 -24.69 -17.64 -3.06
C VAL A 51 -23.62 -18.73 -3.07
N PRO A 52 -23.40 -19.45 -4.18
CA PRO A 52 -22.58 -20.66 -4.21
C PRO A 52 -21.12 -20.44 -3.75
N CYS A 53 -20.57 -19.24 -3.98
CA CYS A 53 -19.21 -18.90 -3.56
C CYS A 53 -19.05 -18.45 -2.10
N ALA A 54 -20.14 -18.31 -1.33
CA ALA A 54 -20.05 -17.80 0.05
C ALA A 54 -19.19 -18.67 0.98
N SER A 55 -19.09 -19.97 0.70
CA SER A 55 -18.29 -20.92 1.48
C SER A 55 -16.82 -21.03 1.02
N ASN A 56 -16.38 -20.22 0.06
CA ASN A 56 -15.05 -20.30 -0.57
C ASN A 56 -14.64 -21.74 -0.95
N PRO A 57 -15.41 -22.41 -1.82
CA PRO A 57 -15.19 -23.82 -2.14
C PRO A 57 -13.99 -24.09 -3.06
N CYS A 58 -13.31 -23.06 -3.54
CA CYS A 58 -12.25 -23.16 -4.54
C CYS A 58 -10.85 -23.29 -3.91
N PRO A 59 -9.91 -24.02 -4.54
CA PRO A 59 -8.56 -24.22 -4.01
C PRO A 59 -7.74 -22.92 -4.06
N LEU A 60 -6.52 -22.99 -3.49
CA LEU A 60 -5.53 -21.93 -3.65
C LEU A 60 -5.27 -21.61 -5.13
N ASP A 61 -4.86 -20.37 -5.40
CA ASP A 61 -4.59 -19.84 -6.73
C ASP A 61 -5.81 -19.84 -7.67
N SER A 62 -7.01 -19.82 -7.09
CA SER A 62 -8.26 -19.66 -7.83
C SER A 62 -9.25 -18.75 -7.13
N THR A 63 -10.12 -18.15 -7.93
CA THR A 63 -11.24 -17.33 -7.48
C THR A 63 -12.54 -18.08 -7.75
N CYS A 64 -13.43 -18.10 -6.76
CA CYS A 64 -14.77 -18.63 -6.97
C CYS A 64 -15.60 -17.64 -7.77
N GLN A 65 -16.17 -18.11 -8.88
CA GLN A 65 -17.12 -17.34 -9.67
C GLN A 65 -18.52 -17.92 -9.51
N ASP A 66 -19.43 -17.11 -8.98
CA ASP A 66 -20.84 -17.46 -8.90
C ASP A 66 -21.43 -17.70 -10.30
N LEU A 67 -22.41 -18.58 -10.35
CA LEU A 67 -23.29 -18.86 -11.49
C LEU A 67 -24.73 -18.95 -10.95
N LEU A 68 -25.72 -18.98 -11.84
CA LEU A 68 -27.15 -18.94 -11.48
C LEU A 68 -27.56 -19.92 -10.36
N ASN A 69 -27.02 -21.14 -10.38
CA ASN A 69 -27.35 -22.20 -9.42
C ASN A 69 -26.11 -23.04 -9.00
N ASN A 70 -24.90 -22.58 -9.34
CA ASN A 70 -23.66 -23.30 -9.08
C ASN A 70 -22.50 -22.30 -8.97
N TYR A 71 -21.29 -22.80 -8.81
CA TYR A 71 -20.07 -22.02 -8.94
C TYR A 71 -19.12 -22.71 -9.91
N ARG A 72 -18.13 -21.95 -10.39
CA ARG A 72 -16.92 -22.53 -10.98
C ARG A 72 -15.70 -21.86 -10.39
N CYS A 73 -14.62 -22.63 -10.29
CA CYS A 73 -13.33 -22.09 -9.87
C CYS A 73 -12.57 -21.59 -11.10
N VAL A 74 -12.09 -20.35 -11.02
CA VAL A 74 -11.29 -19.72 -12.06
C VAL A 74 -9.87 -19.60 -11.52
N CYS A 75 -8.95 -20.38 -12.06
CA CYS A 75 -7.56 -20.28 -11.67
C CYS A 75 -6.95 -18.95 -12.14
N ARG A 76 -5.81 -18.58 -11.55
CA ARG A 76 -4.99 -17.48 -12.08
C ARG A 76 -4.65 -17.72 -13.55
N PRO A 77 -4.41 -16.65 -14.34
CA PRO A 77 -3.95 -16.78 -15.71
C PRO A 77 -2.79 -17.77 -15.82
N GLY A 78 -2.77 -18.61 -16.85
CA GLY A 78 -1.73 -19.63 -17.05
C GLY A 78 -1.93 -20.95 -16.30
N LEU A 79 -2.94 -21.03 -15.42
CA LEU A 79 -3.32 -22.26 -14.73
C LEU A 79 -4.67 -22.77 -15.23
N PHE A 80 -4.78 -24.08 -15.44
CA PHE A 80 -6.01 -24.76 -15.77
C PHE A 80 -6.61 -25.43 -14.53
N TYR A 81 -7.93 -25.34 -14.38
CA TYR A 81 -8.64 -25.97 -13.26
C TYR A 81 -8.97 -27.43 -13.59
N ASP A 82 -8.43 -28.35 -12.78
CA ASP A 82 -8.83 -29.75 -12.83
C ASP A 82 -10.06 -29.98 -11.95
N GLU A 83 -11.19 -30.33 -12.58
CA GLU A 83 -12.42 -30.66 -11.84
C GLU A 83 -12.32 -31.95 -11.02
N VAL A 84 -11.47 -32.91 -11.43
CA VAL A 84 -11.30 -34.21 -10.76
C VAL A 84 -10.36 -34.06 -9.56
N GLN A 85 -9.21 -33.42 -9.76
CA GLN A 85 -8.21 -33.23 -8.71
C GLN A 85 -8.51 -32.03 -7.80
N LYS A 86 -9.45 -31.16 -8.20
CA LYS A 86 -9.81 -29.91 -7.50
C LYS A 86 -8.58 -29.04 -7.23
N PHE A 87 -7.71 -28.90 -8.23
CA PHE A 87 -6.45 -28.15 -8.15
C PHE A 87 -6.16 -27.39 -9.45
N CYS A 88 -5.45 -26.27 -9.34
CA CYS A 88 -5.00 -25.45 -10.47
C CYS A 88 -3.58 -25.82 -10.86
N TYR A 89 -3.37 -26.33 -12.07
CA TYR A 89 -2.02 -26.71 -12.53
C TYR A 89 -1.61 -25.94 -13.78
N LEU A 90 -0.30 -25.84 -14.00
CA LEU A 90 0.28 -25.06 -15.09
C LEU A 90 -0.12 -25.63 -16.46
N ALA A 91 -0.61 -24.75 -17.34
CA ALA A 91 -1.02 -25.11 -18.69
C ALA A 91 -0.52 -24.09 -19.71
N LYS A 92 -0.21 -24.57 -20.92
CA LYS A 92 -0.02 -23.68 -22.07
C LYS A 92 -1.34 -22.99 -22.36
N THR A 93 -1.36 -21.68 -22.24
CA THR A 93 -2.58 -20.89 -22.35
C THR A 93 -2.50 -19.97 -23.56
N PHE A 94 -3.49 -20.05 -24.43
CA PHE A 94 -3.62 -19.21 -25.62
C PHE A 94 -4.93 -18.42 -25.55
N PRO A 95 -4.87 -17.17 -25.04
CA PRO A 95 -6.03 -16.30 -25.02
C PRO A 95 -6.46 -15.92 -26.44
N THR A 96 -7.76 -16.00 -26.69
CA THR A 96 -8.38 -15.67 -27.97
C THR A 96 -9.65 -14.88 -27.74
N GLU A 97 -9.83 -13.82 -28.52
CA GLU A 97 -11.08 -13.07 -28.59
C GLU A 97 -11.86 -13.55 -29.83
N LEU A 98 -13.03 -14.13 -29.60
CA LEU A 98 -13.91 -14.67 -30.64
C LEU A 98 -15.08 -13.72 -30.83
N LYS A 99 -15.16 -13.09 -32.00
CA LYS A 99 -16.31 -12.26 -32.39
C LYS A 99 -17.30 -13.11 -33.19
N LEU A 100 -18.46 -13.39 -32.60
CA LEU A 100 -19.45 -14.32 -33.13
C LEU A 100 -20.60 -13.59 -33.82
N THR A 101 -21.05 -14.10 -34.97
CA THR A 101 -22.22 -13.54 -35.67
C THR A 101 -23.53 -13.98 -35.00
N MET A 102 -23.83 -13.39 -33.85
CA MET A 102 -25.07 -13.64 -33.12
C MET A 102 -25.59 -12.37 -32.43
N GLU A 103 -26.88 -12.38 -32.08
CA GLU A 103 -27.51 -11.26 -31.39
C GLU A 103 -27.00 -11.18 -29.94
N PHE A 104 -26.60 -9.97 -29.54
CA PHE A 104 -26.11 -9.75 -28.18
C PHE A 104 -27.27 -9.40 -27.26
N GLU A 105 -27.45 -10.21 -26.23
CA GLU A 105 -28.41 -9.94 -25.17
C GLU A 105 -27.69 -9.38 -23.95
N LYS A 106 -28.30 -8.40 -23.27
CA LYS A 106 -27.71 -7.80 -22.05
C LYS A 106 -27.40 -8.82 -20.96
N GLY A 107 -28.19 -9.90 -20.89
CA GLY A 107 -27.95 -11.02 -19.98
C GLY A 107 -26.66 -11.80 -20.24
N MET A 108 -25.96 -11.55 -21.35
CA MET A 108 -24.63 -12.13 -21.62
C MET A 108 -23.51 -11.41 -20.87
N GLU A 109 -23.69 -10.18 -20.40
CA GLU A 109 -22.65 -9.52 -19.56
C GLU A 109 -22.63 -10.08 -18.14
N ASP A 110 -23.79 -10.59 -17.69
CA ASP A 110 -23.95 -11.15 -16.36
C ASP A 110 -23.60 -12.64 -16.36
N LYS A 111 -22.47 -12.97 -15.73
CA LYS A 111 -21.98 -14.33 -15.53
C LYS A 111 -22.97 -15.24 -14.79
N ASN A 112 -23.84 -14.64 -13.96
CA ASN A 112 -24.86 -15.36 -13.21
C ASN A 112 -26.13 -15.61 -14.03
N SER A 113 -26.25 -15.06 -15.24
CA SER A 113 -27.44 -15.25 -16.07
C SER A 113 -27.42 -16.60 -16.79
N LEU A 114 -28.62 -17.13 -17.03
CA LEU A 114 -28.82 -18.34 -17.82
C LEU A 114 -28.35 -18.16 -19.27
N ILE A 115 -28.48 -16.94 -19.81
CA ILE A 115 -28.11 -16.62 -21.19
C ILE A 115 -26.59 -16.66 -21.35
N PHE A 116 -25.84 -16.14 -20.36
CA PHE A 116 -24.38 -16.25 -20.36
C PHE A 116 -23.93 -17.71 -20.34
N GLN A 117 -24.46 -18.51 -19.41
CA GLN A 117 -24.07 -19.92 -19.27
C GLN A 117 -24.37 -20.71 -20.54
N LYS A 118 -25.60 -20.64 -21.07
CA LYS A 118 -25.95 -21.34 -22.32
C LYS A 118 -25.08 -20.92 -23.50
N THR A 119 -24.80 -19.63 -23.62
CA THR A 119 -23.95 -19.12 -24.70
C THR A 119 -22.51 -19.58 -24.54
N ALA A 120 -21.96 -19.52 -23.32
CA ALA A 120 -20.63 -20.00 -23.01
C ALA A 120 -20.50 -21.51 -23.27
N ASP A 121 -21.46 -22.33 -22.84
CA ASP A 121 -21.47 -23.78 -23.07
C ASP A 121 -21.49 -24.12 -24.57
N ASN A 122 -22.27 -23.39 -25.38
CA ASN A 122 -22.30 -23.57 -26.83
C ASN A 122 -20.95 -23.23 -27.50
N ILE A 123 -20.27 -22.19 -27.01
CA ILE A 123 -18.93 -21.82 -27.48
C ILE A 123 -17.92 -22.91 -27.09
N LEU A 124 -17.92 -23.34 -25.83
CA LEU A 124 -17.02 -24.38 -25.33
C LEU A 124 -17.22 -25.71 -26.07
N ALA A 125 -18.46 -26.10 -26.35
CA ALA A 125 -18.76 -27.30 -27.14
C ALA A 125 -18.20 -27.20 -28.57
N SER A 126 -18.28 -26.02 -29.20
CA SER A 126 -17.71 -25.80 -30.54
C SER A 126 -16.19 -25.84 -30.52
N LEU A 127 -15.55 -25.27 -29.50
CA LEU A 127 -14.09 -25.30 -29.32
C LEU A 127 -13.57 -26.70 -29.03
N TRP A 128 -14.33 -27.50 -28.27
CA TRP A 128 -14.01 -28.90 -28.02
C TRP A 128 -13.95 -29.73 -29.30
N VAL A 129 -14.81 -29.44 -30.27
CA VAL A 129 -14.79 -30.08 -31.59
C VAL A 129 -13.68 -29.49 -32.49
N ALA A 130 -13.38 -28.19 -32.35
CA ALA A 130 -12.37 -27.50 -33.14
C ALA A 130 -10.94 -27.97 -32.84
N PHE A 131 -10.61 -28.15 -31.55
CA PHE A 131 -9.26 -28.54 -31.12
C PHE A 131 -9.13 -30.06 -31.09
N THR A 132 -8.52 -30.63 -32.14
CA THR A 132 -8.31 -32.07 -32.27
C THR A 132 -6.98 -32.55 -31.68
N ASP A 133 -6.18 -31.65 -31.10
CA ASP A 133 -4.87 -32.00 -30.53
C ASP A 133 -5.06 -32.82 -29.24
N PRO A 134 -4.37 -33.97 -29.07
CA PRO A 134 -4.48 -34.76 -27.84
C PRO A 134 -3.95 -34.03 -26.60
N ALA A 135 -3.14 -32.98 -26.77
CA ALA A 135 -2.67 -32.14 -25.67
C ALA A 135 -3.71 -31.11 -25.20
N TYR A 136 -4.85 -30.97 -25.89
CA TYR A 136 -5.90 -30.04 -25.50
C TYR A 136 -6.55 -30.47 -24.19
N LEU A 137 -6.53 -29.57 -23.19
CA LEU A 137 -7.08 -29.82 -21.85
C LEU A 137 -8.52 -29.31 -21.74
N GLY A 138 -8.81 -28.18 -22.39
CA GLY A 138 -10.10 -27.54 -22.32
C GLY A 138 -10.01 -26.04 -22.63
N SER A 139 -11.16 -25.38 -22.61
CA SER A 139 -11.25 -23.93 -22.78
C SER A 139 -12.12 -23.32 -21.70
N THR A 140 -11.99 -22.02 -21.50
CA THR A 140 -12.80 -21.27 -20.54
C THR A 140 -13.25 -19.95 -21.15
N VAL A 141 -14.55 -19.65 -21.08
CA VAL A 141 -15.10 -18.34 -21.45
C VAL A 141 -15.04 -17.42 -20.24
N LEU A 142 -14.24 -16.36 -20.32
CA LEU A 142 -14.05 -15.40 -19.24
C LEU A 142 -15.13 -14.32 -19.21
N SER A 143 -15.55 -13.84 -20.39
CA SER A 143 -16.60 -12.82 -20.50
C SER A 143 -17.22 -12.80 -21.91
N LEU A 144 -18.45 -12.30 -22.01
CA LEU A 144 -19.14 -12.02 -23.27
C LEU A 144 -19.48 -10.52 -23.31
N LYS A 145 -19.07 -9.83 -24.37
CA LYS A 145 -19.21 -8.37 -24.53
C LYS A 145 -20.01 -8.02 -25.77
N LYS A 146 -20.55 -6.80 -25.78
CA LYS A 146 -21.28 -6.24 -26.92
C LYS A 146 -20.40 -6.12 -28.18
N GLY A 147 -21.01 -6.29 -29.35
CA GLY A 147 -20.38 -6.12 -30.66
C GLY A 147 -20.47 -7.34 -31.56
N SER A 148 -21.68 -7.92 -31.71
CA SER A 148 -21.88 -9.28 -32.24
C SER A 148 -21.10 -10.27 -31.39
N VAL A 149 -21.61 -10.50 -30.17
CA VAL A 149 -21.06 -11.28 -29.05
C VAL A 149 -19.55 -11.53 -29.15
N ILE A 150 -18.78 -10.69 -28.47
CA ILE A 150 -17.32 -10.83 -28.37
C ILE A 150 -17.02 -11.67 -27.13
N ALA A 151 -16.56 -12.90 -27.33
CA ALA A 151 -16.21 -13.82 -26.26
C ALA A 151 -14.70 -13.78 -25.99
N ASP A 152 -14.32 -13.46 -24.76
CA ASP A 152 -12.97 -13.65 -24.27
C ASP A 152 -12.80 -15.10 -23.82
N VAL A 153 -11.93 -15.84 -24.50
CA VAL A 153 -11.71 -17.27 -24.25
C VAL A 153 -10.24 -17.55 -23.97
N GLU A 154 -9.98 -18.42 -23.00
CA GLU A 154 -8.67 -19.00 -22.77
C GLU A 154 -8.69 -20.48 -23.16
N ASN A 155 -7.77 -20.87 -24.05
CA ASN A 155 -7.63 -22.25 -24.50
C ASN A 155 -6.38 -22.86 -23.86
N PHE A 156 -6.53 -24.03 -23.23
CA PHE A 156 -5.51 -24.66 -22.41
C PHE A 156 -4.99 -25.96 -23.04
N PHE A 157 -3.68 -26.11 -23.06
CA PHE A 157 -2.98 -27.29 -23.56
C PHE A 157 -1.95 -27.77 -22.53
N SER A 158 -1.57 -29.05 -22.63
CA SER A 158 -0.58 -29.65 -21.76
C SER A 158 0.74 -28.86 -21.82
N PRO A 159 1.38 -28.57 -20.66
CA PRO A 159 2.62 -27.79 -20.61
C PRO A 159 3.80 -28.47 -21.32
N SER A 160 3.78 -29.80 -21.44
CA SER A 160 4.83 -30.59 -22.10
C SER A 160 4.62 -30.78 -23.61
N SER A 161 3.53 -30.23 -24.18
CA SER A 161 3.22 -30.37 -25.60
C SER A 161 4.00 -29.39 -26.47
N ASP A 162 4.16 -29.70 -27.76
CA ASP A 162 4.79 -28.80 -28.75
C ASP A 162 3.80 -27.80 -29.37
N VAL A 163 2.62 -27.64 -28.77
CA VAL A 163 1.60 -26.69 -29.25
C VAL A 163 2.13 -25.27 -29.14
N THR A 164 1.92 -24.49 -30.22
CA THR A 164 2.28 -23.07 -30.32
C THR A 164 1.06 -22.27 -30.76
N ALA A 165 1.17 -20.93 -30.72
CA ALA A 165 0.11 -20.04 -31.19
C ALA A 165 -0.29 -20.32 -32.65
N LEU A 166 0.66 -20.70 -33.51
CA LEU A 166 0.41 -21.06 -34.91
C LEU A 166 -0.43 -22.35 -35.05
N THR A 167 -0.21 -23.33 -34.16
CA THR A 167 -1.01 -24.57 -34.14
C THR A 167 -2.45 -24.27 -33.78
N VAL A 168 -2.65 -23.43 -32.75
CA VAL A 168 -3.98 -22.98 -32.29
C VAL A 168 -4.69 -22.20 -33.39
N GLU A 169 -3.99 -21.24 -34.02
CA GLU A 169 -4.52 -20.45 -35.13
C GLU A 169 -4.97 -21.34 -36.30
N LYS A 170 -4.14 -22.32 -36.68
CA LYS A 170 -4.49 -23.26 -37.75
C LYS A 170 -5.73 -24.09 -37.42
N GLN A 171 -5.85 -24.59 -36.19
CA GLN A 171 -7.01 -25.40 -35.79
C GLN A 171 -8.30 -24.58 -35.76
N LEU A 172 -8.22 -23.35 -35.24
CA LEU A 172 -9.38 -22.49 -35.14
C LEU A 172 -9.84 -21.96 -36.52
N ASN A 173 -8.89 -21.57 -37.39
CA ASN A 173 -9.20 -21.19 -38.77
C ASN A 173 -9.83 -22.35 -39.55
N LYS A 174 -9.31 -23.57 -39.38
CA LYS A 174 -9.92 -24.76 -39.96
C LYS A 174 -11.35 -24.99 -39.47
N ALA A 175 -11.61 -24.83 -38.17
CA ALA A 175 -12.95 -24.98 -37.62
C ALA A 175 -13.95 -23.94 -38.16
N ILE A 176 -13.48 -22.73 -38.49
CA ILE A 176 -14.28 -21.70 -39.16
C ILE A 176 -14.61 -22.13 -40.60
N GLU A 177 -13.62 -22.62 -41.35
CA GLU A 177 -13.80 -23.15 -42.72
C GLU A 177 -14.78 -24.34 -42.75
N ASP A 178 -14.63 -25.27 -41.80
CA ASP A 178 -15.49 -26.45 -41.62
C ASP A 178 -16.87 -26.11 -41.04
N LYS A 179 -17.12 -24.83 -40.73
CA LYS A 179 -18.38 -24.31 -40.16
C LYS A 179 -18.80 -25.01 -38.87
N VAL A 180 -17.86 -25.25 -37.97
CA VAL A 180 -18.10 -25.94 -36.69
C VAL A 180 -18.94 -25.08 -35.76
N GLY A 181 -20.20 -25.47 -35.56
CA GLY A 181 -21.10 -24.86 -34.58
C GLY A 181 -21.19 -23.34 -34.71
N VAL A 182 -21.03 -22.64 -33.58
CA VAL A 182 -21.10 -21.16 -33.53
C VAL A 182 -19.85 -20.48 -34.10
N LEU A 183 -18.78 -21.24 -34.43
CA LEU A 183 -17.55 -20.71 -35.00
C LEU A 183 -17.63 -20.46 -36.51
N SER A 184 -18.70 -20.92 -37.19
CA SER A 184 -18.85 -20.90 -38.64
C SER A 184 -18.69 -19.55 -39.35
N GLN A 185 -18.78 -18.44 -38.61
CA GLN A 185 -18.51 -17.07 -39.10
C GLN A 185 -17.76 -16.23 -38.06
N ALA A 186 -17.04 -16.89 -37.16
CA ALA A 186 -16.31 -16.18 -36.12
C ALA A 186 -15.13 -15.40 -36.72
N ASN A 187 -14.93 -14.18 -36.26
CA ASN A 187 -13.66 -13.48 -36.46
C ASN A 187 -12.82 -13.66 -35.20
N VAL A 188 -11.57 -14.10 -35.38
CA VAL A 188 -10.68 -14.44 -34.28
C VAL A 188 -9.58 -13.41 -34.18
N LYS A 189 -9.40 -12.89 -32.98
CA LYS A 189 -8.22 -12.11 -32.62
C LYS A 189 -7.41 -12.89 -31.58
N TYR A 190 -6.19 -13.23 -31.95
CA TYR A 190 -5.24 -13.90 -31.07
C TYR A 190 -4.60 -12.87 -30.14
N ASP A 191 -4.49 -13.25 -28.87
CA ASP A 191 -3.84 -12.44 -27.83
C ASP A 191 -2.80 -13.31 -27.12
N ASN A 192 -2.05 -12.71 -26.21
CA ASN A 192 -1.04 -13.41 -25.42
C ASN A 192 -1.41 -13.39 -23.93
N ILE A 193 -0.81 -14.33 -23.19
CA ILE A 193 -1.04 -14.51 -21.77
C ILE A 193 -0.57 -13.31 -20.91
N CYS A 194 0.38 -12.51 -21.39
CA CYS A 194 0.83 -11.31 -20.67
C CYS A 194 -0.28 -10.24 -20.61
N SER A 195 -1.08 -10.10 -21.67
CA SER A 195 -2.24 -9.20 -21.69
C SER A 195 -3.33 -9.58 -20.68
N ARG A 196 -3.30 -10.81 -20.16
CA ARG A 196 -4.27 -11.34 -19.20
C ARG A 196 -3.83 -11.19 -17.74
N GLY A 197 -2.73 -10.49 -17.48
CA GLY A 197 -2.24 -10.23 -16.13
C GLY A 197 -1.55 -11.43 -15.50
N PHE A 198 -0.87 -12.25 -16.31
CA PHE A 198 -0.06 -13.37 -15.82
C PHE A 198 1.13 -12.91 -14.95
N CYS A 199 1.75 -11.78 -15.30
CA CYS A 199 2.77 -11.14 -14.49
C CYS A 199 2.26 -9.80 -13.96
N HIS A 200 2.76 -9.37 -12.80
CA HIS A 200 2.42 -8.07 -12.22
C HIS A 200 3.09 -6.93 -13.01
N ASP A 201 2.27 -6.10 -13.66
CA ASP A 201 2.70 -5.13 -14.68
C ASP A 201 3.76 -4.12 -14.20
N GLU A 202 3.72 -3.72 -12.91
CA GLU A 202 4.62 -2.67 -12.39
C GLU A 202 5.98 -3.22 -11.96
N SER A 203 6.04 -4.46 -11.50
CA SER A 203 7.25 -5.04 -10.91
C SER A 203 7.96 -6.03 -11.83
N THR A 204 7.31 -6.44 -12.92
CA THR A 204 7.81 -7.49 -13.80
C THR A 204 7.76 -7.10 -15.28
N THR A 205 8.54 -7.83 -16.07
CA THR A 205 8.49 -7.84 -17.53
C THR A 205 8.05 -9.25 -17.94
N CYS A 206 7.00 -9.32 -18.74
CA CYS A 206 6.42 -10.58 -19.20
C CYS A 206 6.94 -10.95 -20.59
N ASP A 207 7.45 -12.17 -20.73
CA ASP A 207 7.69 -12.82 -22.01
C ASP A 207 6.57 -13.84 -22.25
N PRO A 208 5.74 -13.69 -23.30
CA PRO A 208 4.62 -14.60 -23.55
C PRO A 208 5.04 -16.03 -23.93
N GLY A 209 6.29 -16.22 -24.39
CA GLY A 209 6.80 -17.52 -24.80
C GLY A 209 5.89 -18.26 -25.79
N SER A 210 5.82 -19.59 -25.67
CA SER A 210 4.94 -20.45 -26.47
C SER A 210 3.64 -20.83 -25.73
N GLY A 211 2.99 -19.85 -25.10
CA GLY A 211 1.82 -20.05 -24.25
C GLY A 211 2.16 -20.42 -22.79
N LEU A 212 3.44 -20.57 -22.48
CA LEU A 212 3.98 -20.58 -21.12
C LEU A 212 4.76 -19.29 -20.93
N ALA A 213 4.11 -18.28 -20.34
CA ALA A 213 4.79 -17.03 -20.08
C ALA A 213 5.85 -17.17 -18.99
N SER A 214 6.90 -16.36 -19.11
CA SER A 214 7.94 -16.20 -18.10
C SER A 214 7.94 -14.76 -17.62
N CYS A 215 7.96 -14.58 -16.31
CA CYS A 215 8.01 -13.27 -15.67
C CYS A 215 9.43 -13.02 -15.16
N THR A 216 9.99 -11.87 -15.51
CA THR A 216 11.30 -11.42 -15.02
C THR A 216 11.12 -10.14 -14.20
N CYS A 217 11.86 -9.98 -13.10
CA CYS A 217 11.74 -8.77 -12.29
C CYS A 217 12.30 -7.57 -13.05
N ARG A 218 11.65 -6.42 -12.88
CA ARG A 218 12.21 -5.14 -13.33
C ARG A 218 13.33 -4.71 -12.39
N ASP A 219 14.17 -3.80 -12.88
CA ASP A 219 15.23 -3.21 -12.08
C ASP A 219 14.65 -2.52 -10.84
N GLY A 220 15.31 -2.73 -9.71
CA GLY A 220 14.84 -2.22 -8.43
C GLY A 220 13.86 -3.13 -7.67
N TYR A 221 13.49 -4.28 -8.24
CA TYR A 221 12.67 -5.31 -7.58
C TYR A 221 13.48 -6.59 -7.38
N ILE A 222 13.08 -7.40 -6.39
CA ILE A 222 13.68 -8.69 -6.06
C ILE A 222 12.68 -9.83 -6.23
N LYS A 223 13.17 -11.02 -6.61
CA LYS A 223 12.33 -12.22 -6.73
C LYS A 223 11.76 -12.64 -5.37
N ILE A 224 10.49 -13.04 -5.35
CA ILE A 224 9.86 -13.66 -4.18
C ILE A 224 10.11 -15.17 -4.29
N MET A 225 10.59 -15.82 -3.22
CA MET A 225 11.06 -17.22 -3.23
C MET A 225 10.06 -18.26 -3.76
N GLN A 226 8.79 -17.92 -3.92
CA GLN A 226 7.70 -18.86 -4.24
C GLN A 226 7.15 -18.71 -5.66
N THR A 227 7.22 -17.53 -6.29
CA THR A 227 6.79 -17.32 -7.68
C THR A 227 7.52 -16.14 -8.31
N ASN A 228 7.70 -16.17 -9.63
CA ASN A 228 8.21 -15.01 -10.39
C ASN A 228 7.09 -14.12 -10.95
N GLN A 229 5.81 -14.45 -10.71
CA GLN A 229 4.67 -13.69 -11.25
C GLN A 229 4.61 -12.27 -10.70
N ALA A 230 5.07 -12.08 -9.47
CA ALA A 230 5.27 -10.77 -8.86
C ALA A 230 6.65 -10.70 -8.20
N CYS A 231 7.24 -9.51 -8.17
CA CYS A 231 8.52 -9.26 -7.51
C CYS A 231 8.33 -8.27 -6.37
N ALA A 232 9.10 -8.38 -5.30
CA ALA A 232 8.99 -7.51 -4.14
C ALA A 232 9.94 -6.31 -4.22
N VAL A 233 9.56 -5.22 -3.55
CA VAL A 233 10.48 -4.11 -3.28
C VAL A 233 11.27 -4.40 -2.01
N CYS A 234 12.49 -3.85 -1.94
CA CYS A 234 13.29 -3.97 -0.73
C CYS A 234 12.68 -3.15 0.44
N PRO A 235 12.90 -3.58 1.69
CA PRO A 235 12.51 -2.81 2.87
C PRO A 235 13.12 -1.39 2.88
N SER A 236 12.53 -0.49 3.68
CA SER A 236 13.05 0.87 3.85
C SER A 236 14.53 0.92 4.18
N GLY A 237 15.27 1.79 3.49
CA GLY A 237 16.72 1.95 3.68
C GLY A 237 17.55 0.87 2.99
N GLN A 238 16.95 0.09 2.09
CA GLN A 238 17.64 -0.89 1.26
C GLN A 238 17.31 -0.71 -0.22
N LYS A 239 18.22 -1.14 -1.10
CA LYS A 239 18.06 -1.23 -2.56
C LYS A 239 18.18 -2.67 -3.03
N ALA A 240 17.45 -2.98 -4.10
CA ALA A 240 17.59 -4.23 -4.81
C ALA A 240 18.94 -4.27 -5.54
N VAL A 241 19.62 -5.40 -5.43
CA VAL A 241 20.88 -5.68 -6.11
C VAL A 241 20.73 -7.02 -6.83
N ASN A 242 21.01 -7.01 -8.14
CA ASN A 242 20.92 -8.17 -9.03
C ASN A 242 19.55 -8.87 -9.02
N GLN A 243 18.48 -8.16 -8.65
CA GLN A 243 17.11 -8.70 -8.58
C GLN A 243 16.92 -9.89 -7.61
N GLU A 244 17.86 -10.10 -6.68
CA GLU A 244 17.87 -11.25 -5.77
C GLU A 244 18.10 -10.85 -4.32
N GLU A 245 18.90 -9.81 -4.07
CA GLU A 245 19.27 -9.40 -2.72
C GLU A 245 18.91 -7.94 -2.44
N CYS A 246 18.60 -7.64 -1.18
CA CYS A 246 18.48 -6.28 -0.69
C CYS A 246 19.74 -5.88 0.07
N LYS A 247 20.36 -4.75 -0.33
CA LYS A 247 21.53 -4.18 0.34
C LYS A 247 21.18 -2.82 0.94
N LEU A 248 21.83 -2.47 2.05
CA LEU A 248 21.62 -1.17 2.68
C LEU A 248 21.98 -0.03 1.72
N CYS A 249 21.20 1.04 1.80
CA CYS A 249 21.53 2.31 1.15
C CYS A 249 22.83 2.89 1.73
N ASP A 250 23.58 3.58 0.88
CA ASP A 250 24.70 4.40 1.33
C ASP A 250 24.18 5.60 2.15
N PHE A 251 25.02 6.11 3.04
CA PHE A 251 24.65 7.22 3.92
C PHE A 251 24.17 8.43 3.12
N GLY A 252 22.98 8.94 3.47
CA GLY A 252 22.40 10.12 2.82
C GLY A 252 21.40 9.84 1.69
N PHE A 253 21.23 8.57 1.30
CA PHE A 253 20.27 8.15 0.28
C PHE A 253 19.08 7.40 0.89
N SER A 254 17.89 7.62 0.33
CA SER A 254 16.61 7.07 0.79
C SER A 254 15.66 6.87 -0.41
N GLY A 255 14.40 6.51 -0.16
CA GLY A 255 13.41 6.33 -1.24
C GLY A 255 13.47 4.96 -1.92
N PHE A 256 12.74 4.82 -3.03
CA PHE A 256 12.77 3.61 -3.85
C PHE A 256 14.19 3.38 -4.36
N ASN A 257 14.78 2.23 -4.03
CA ASN A 257 16.15 1.85 -4.41
C ASN A 257 17.24 2.88 -4.09
N CYS A 258 17.05 3.69 -3.04
CA CYS A 258 18.02 4.71 -2.62
C CYS A 258 18.21 5.83 -3.66
N GLU A 259 17.21 6.15 -4.48
CA GLU A 259 17.31 7.21 -5.49
C GLU A 259 17.18 8.62 -4.94
N ASP A 260 16.64 8.80 -3.72
CA ASP A 260 16.41 10.12 -3.12
C ASP A 260 17.61 10.57 -2.25
N PRO A 261 18.39 11.58 -2.67
CA PRO A 261 19.54 12.08 -1.90
C PRO A 261 19.15 13.12 -0.85
N TYR A 262 17.87 13.18 -0.43
CA TYR A 262 17.36 14.26 0.43
C TYR A 262 18.14 14.40 1.74
N LEU A 263 18.48 13.28 2.38
CA LEU A 263 19.26 13.29 3.62
C LEU A 263 20.70 13.83 3.37
N LEU A 264 21.33 13.43 2.27
CA LEU A 264 22.65 13.95 1.88
C LEU A 264 22.61 15.46 1.64
N ILE A 265 21.59 15.95 0.92
CA ILE A 265 21.39 17.38 0.65
C ILE A 265 21.24 18.15 1.97
N LEU A 266 20.44 17.66 2.91
CA LEU A 266 20.26 18.32 4.22
C LEU A 266 21.56 18.42 5.01
N VAL A 267 22.36 17.34 5.04
CA VAL A 267 23.65 17.33 5.74
C VAL A 267 24.61 18.34 5.12
N VAL A 268 24.70 18.38 3.79
CA VAL A 268 25.56 19.34 3.08
C VAL A 268 25.12 20.78 3.35
N LEU A 269 23.83 21.08 3.26
CA LEU A 269 23.30 22.42 3.54
C LEU A 269 23.57 22.84 4.99
N ALA A 270 23.40 21.95 5.97
CA ALA A 270 23.70 22.22 7.37
C ALA A 270 25.19 22.53 7.59
N CYS A 271 26.10 21.77 6.95
CA CYS A 271 27.54 22.02 7.02
C CYS A 271 27.94 23.37 6.39
N VAL A 272 27.36 23.73 5.23
CA VAL A 272 27.65 25.01 4.55
C VAL A 272 27.13 26.19 5.37
N LEU A 273 25.91 26.12 5.90
CA LEU A 273 25.36 27.17 6.75
C LEU A 273 26.12 27.29 8.09
N GLY A 274 26.53 26.17 8.67
CA GLY A 274 27.33 26.14 9.90
C GLY A 274 28.72 26.77 9.71
N THR A 275 29.42 26.43 8.61
CA THR A 275 30.73 27.03 8.30
C THR A 275 30.63 28.52 8.00
N LEU A 276 29.60 28.95 7.25
CA LEU A 276 29.32 30.37 7.01
C LEU A 276 29.08 31.12 8.33
N PHE A 277 28.26 30.56 9.21
CA PHE A 277 27.96 31.17 10.51
C PHE A 277 29.22 31.31 11.37
N LEU A 278 30.05 30.26 11.47
CA LEU A 278 31.32 30.32 12.20
C LEU A 278 32.31 31.35 11.59
N ALA A 279 32.38 31.44 10.26
CA ALA A 279 33.20 32.44 9.58
C ALA A 279 32.74 33.88 9.86
N THR A 280 31.42 34.12 9.88
CA THR A 280 30.88 35.44 10.22
C THR A 280 31.12 35.82 11.68
N LEU A 281 30.96 34.87 12.61
CA LEU A 281 31.23 35.10 14.04
C LEU A 281 32.71 35.42 14.28
N THR A 282 33.62 34.63 13.72
CA THR A 282 35.06 34.86 13.85
C THR A 282 35.47 36.20 13.21
N GLY A 283 34.95 36.52 12.02
CA GLY A 283 35.15 37.82 11.39
C GLY A 283 34.64 39.00 12.23
N ALA A 284 33.45 38.90 12.81
CA ALA A 284 32.87 39.92 13.68
C ALA A 284 33.72 40.14 14.95
N ILE A 285 34.21 39.06 15.58
CA ILE A 285 35.10 39.14 16.75
C ILE A 285 36.42 39.85 16.39
N VAL A 286 37.01 39.53 15.24
CA VAL A 286 38.24 40.19 14.76
C VAL A 286 38.01 41.68 14.49
N LEU A 287 36.90 42.06 13.84
CA LEU A 287 36.57 43.46 13.59
C LEU A 287 36.32 44.24 14.89
N TYR A 288 35.58 43.64 15.84
CA TYR A 288 35.33 44.24 17.15
C TYR A 288 36.62 44.46 17.95
N THR A 289 37.51 43.47 17.99
CA THR A 289 38.81 43.60 18.70
C THR A 289 39.75 44.60 18.05
N ARG A 290 39.72 44.77 16.71
CA ARG A 290 40.48 45.83 16.02
C ARG A 290 39.92 47.23 16.31
N SER A 291 38.60 47.39 16.42
CA SER A 291 37.97 48.68 16.74
C SER A 291 38.35 49.21 18.14
N LYS A 292 38.57 48.32 19.12
CA LYS A 292 39.05 48.70 20.47
C LYS A 292 40.52 49.11 20.54
N LYS A 293 41.32 48.84 19.50
CA LYS A 293 42.76 49.15 19.50
C LYS A 293 43.11 50.58 19.05
N MET A 294 42.13 51.41 18.67
CA MET A 294 42.32 52.81 18.22
C MET A 294 41.78 53.82 19.26
N THR A 295 42.19 53.74 20.52
CA THR A 295 42.12 54.86 21.48
C THR A 295 43.23 54.71 22.54
N LYS A 296 44.46 55.08 22.20
CA LYS A 296 45.47 55.44 23.21
C LYS A 296 46.16 56.72 22.78
N SER A 297 45.63 57.84 23.24
CA SER A 297 46.35 59.12 23.29
C SER A 297 47.36 59.06 24.45
N PRO A 298 48.59 59.60 24.34
CA PRO A 298 49.55 59.56 25.43
C PRO A 298 49.23 60.69 26.43
N GLU A 299 48.71 60.32 27.60
CA GLU A 299 48.49 61.23 28.71
C GLU A 299 49.82 61.53 29.43
N LYS A 300 50.16 62.82 29.53
CA LYS A 300 51.30 63.34 30.29
C LYS A 300 50.92 63.35 31.78
N ILE A 301 51.70 62.67 32.61
CA ILE A 301 51.64 62.76 34.07
C ILE A 301 52.17 64.12 34.53
N PRO A 302 51.51 64.76 35.52
CA PRO A 302 52.26 65.39 36.57
C PRO A 302 51.92 64.80 37.94
N ALA A 303 52.98 64.72 38.75
CA ALA A 303 52.96 64.35 40.15
C ALA A 303 52.26 65.43 40.99
N ASN A 304 51.33 65.03 41.86
CA ASN A 304 51.52 65.13 43.31
C ASN A 304 50.31 64.55 44.03
N GLY A 305 50.58 63.94 45.18
CA GLY A 305 49.65 63.07 45.87
C GLY A 305 48.61 63.77 46.73
N ASN A 306 47.60 62.98 47.08
CA ASN A 306 46.96 62.93 48.37
C ASN A 306 46.09 61.67 48.42
N LEU A 307 46.29 60.88 49.47
CA LEU A 307 45.44 59.76 49.84
C LEU A 307 44.04 60.31 50.13
N GLU A 308 43.02 59.78 49.47
CA GLU A 308 41.68 59.78 50.05
C GLU A 308 40.98 58.44 49.81
N PHE A 309 40.60 57.86 50.95
CA PHE A 309 40.05 56.53 51.13
C PHE A 309 38.54 56.61 50.87
N THR A 310 38.05 56.12 49.73
CA THR A 310 36.61 55.87 49.54
C THR A 310 36.33 54.36 49.52
N LYS A 311 35.48 53.96 50.47
CA LYS A 311 35.05 52.59 50.82
C LYS A 311 34.67 51.72 49.61
N PRO A 312 34.88 50.39 49.68
CA PRO A 312 34.47 49.47 48.63
C PRO A 312 32.94 49.32 48.58
N ALA A 313 32.39 49.41 47.36
CA ALA A 313 31.04 48.96 47.06
C ALA A 313 30.89 47.46 47.38
N GLY A 314 29.74 47.10 47.95
CA GLY A 314 29.46 45.80 48.55
C GLY A 314 29.69 44.61 47.64
N ILE A 315 30.37 43.61 48.18
CA ILE A 315 30.50 42.26 47.62
C ILE A 315 29.14 41.55 47.79
N PRO A 316 28.50 41.03 46.73
CA PRO A 316 27.32 40.20 46.90
C PRO A 316 27.72 38.88 47.57
N ARG A 317 27.03 38.50 48.66
CA ARG A 317 27.32 37.28 49.41
C ARG A 317 27.05 36.04 48.55
N ILE A 318 28.07 35.21 48.37
CA ILE A 318 27.92 33.83 47.88
C ILE A 318 27.19 33.05 48.99
N PRO A 319 26.08 32.33 48.71
CA PRO A 319 25.47 31.48 49.72
C PRO A 319 26.39 30.29 49.99
N ARG A 320 26.91 30.21 51.21
CA ARG A 320 27.59 29.00 51.71
C ARG A 320 26.54 27.92 51.92
N VAL A 321 26.73 26.78 51.26
CA VAL A 321 25.99 25.54 51.50
C VAL A 321 26.26 25.07 52.94
N ASN A 322 25.19 24.88 53.72
CA ASN A 322 25.22 24.25 55.04
C ASN A 322 25.15 22.72 54.86
N PRO A 323 26.08 21.91 55.39
CA PRO A 323 26.12 20.47 55.11
C PRO A 323 25.23 19.62 56.05
N ASN A 324 24.34 20.22 56.84
CA ASN A 324 23.52 19.48 57.81
C ASN A 324 22.02 19.52 57.49
N SER A 325 21.60 18.68 56.55
CA SER A 325 20.27 18.05 56.52
C SER A 325 20.31 16.90 55.50
N GLY A 326 19.92 15.71 55.95
CA GLY A 326 20.22 14.42 55.33
C GLY A 326 19.98 14.32 53.82
N TRP A 327 21.01 13.86 53.12
CA TRP A 327 20.93 13.34 51.77
C TRP A 327 20.00 12.11 51.75
N GLN A 328 18.79 12.29 51.24
CA GLN A 328 17.94 11.19 50.79
C GLN A 328 18.17 11.07 49.27
N PRO A 329 18.64 9.92 48.75
CA PRO A 329 18.71 9.73 47.31
C PRO A 329 17.27 9.68 46.77
N THR A 330 16.86 10.70 46.02
CA THR A 330 15.62 10.60 45.24
C THR A 330 15.87 9.60 44.12
N ASN A 331 15.17 8.46 44.17
CA ASN A 331 15.06 7.53 43.06
C ASN A 331 14.43 8.28 41.88
N LEU A 332 15.23 8.64 40.87
CA LEU A 332 14.68 9.01 39.56
C LEU A 332 14.29 7.72 38.84
N GLU A 333 13.13 7.17 39.19
CA GLU A 333 12.39 6.36 38.22
C GLU A 333 11.62 7.33 37.31
N MET A 334 11.94 7.30 36.02
CA MET A 334 11.16 7.97 34.99
C MET A 334 9.82 7.24 34.84
N THR A 335 8.77 7.75 35.47
CA THR A 335 7.39 7.40 35.08
C THR A 335 7.02 8.21 33.85
N ASP A 336 6.79 7.52 32.73
CA ASP A 336 6.29 8.09 31.48
C ASP A 336 4.87 8.64 31.69
N SER A 337 4.76 9.96 31.84
CA SER A 337 3.48 10.68 31.87
C SER A 337 3.17 11.16 30.46
N GLY A 338 2.38 10.36 29.74
CA GLY A 338 1.76 10.73 28.48
C GLY A 338 0.67 11.80 28.68
N SER A 339 1.06 13.04 28.95
CA SER A 339 0.18 14.20 28.77
C SER A 339 0.99 15.49 28.63
N ARG A 340 0.84 16.16 27.49
CA ARG A 340 1.30 17.53 27.29
C ARG A 340 0.15 18.42 27.73
N HIS A 341 0.22 18.97 28.94
CA HIS A 341 -0.38 20.24 29.41
C HIS A 341 -0.64 20.17 30.93
N ALA A 342 -0.27 21.25 31.62
CA ALA A 342 -0.54 21.62 33.02
C ALA A 342 0.42 21.08 34.10
N LEU A 343 1.22 22.01 34.65
CA LEU A 343 1.88 21.92 35.94
C LEU A 343 0.82 22.14 37.04
N VAL A 344 0.67 21.19 37.96
CA VAL A 344 -0.07 21.41 39.21
C VAL A 344 0.82 21.00 40.38
N THR A 345 1.25 22.00 41.17
CA THR A 345 1.80 21.79 42.50
C THR A 345 0.64 21.53 43.46
N LYS A 346 0.61 20.36 44.11
CA LYS A 346 -0.37 20.07 45.16
C LYS A 346 0.32 20.08 46.52
N ASP A 347 0.27 21.23 47.16
CA ASP A 347 0.44 21.40 48.60
C ASP A 347 -0.92 21.14 49.26
N ARG A 348 -1.02 20.18 50.19
CA ARG A 348 -1.85 20.36 51.39
C ARG A 348 -1.67 19.27 52.44
N THR A 349 -1.62 19.79 53.66
CA THR A 349 -1.60 19.19 54.99
C THR A 349 -2.97 18.68 55.47
N GLU A 350 -2.88 17.59 56.24
CA GLU A 350 -3.58 17.24 57.49
C GLU A 350 -5.12 17.26 57.66
N THR A 351 -5.54 16.28 58.48
CA THR A 351 -6.63 16.24 59.50
C THR A 351 -8.04 15.69 59.19
N THR A 352 -8.30 14.50 59.77
CA THR A 352 -9.39 14.17 60.75
C THR A 352 -10.72 13.53 60.30
N ALA A 353 -10.91 12.26 60.75
CA ALA A 353 -12.11 11.54 61.30
C ALA A 353 -13.44 11.50 60.48
N MET A 354 -14.39 10.53 60.57
CA MET A 354 -14.82 9.63 61.67
C MET A 354 -15.94 8.64 61.19
N TRP A 355 -15.92 7.37 61.66
CA TRP A 355 -16.93 6.27 61.86
C TRP A 355 -17.92 5.69 60.79
N ASN A 356 -17.79 4.35 60.66
CA ASN A 356 -18.74 3.20 60.49
C ASN A 356 -20.28 3.38 60.33
N TYR A 357 -20.92 2.53 59.48
CA TYR A 357 -21.71 1.33 59.86
C TYR A 357 -22.32 0.53 58.66
N ASP A 358 -22.29 -0.81 58.77
CA ASP A 358 -23.11 -1.93 58.24
C ASP A 358 -23.44 -2.22 56.73
N TYR A 359 -23.34 -3.53 56.41
CA TYR A 359 -23.57 -4.34 55.18
C TYR A 359 -25.08 -4.64 54.90
N PRO A 360 -25.51 -5.39 53.83
CA PRO A 360 -24.78 -6.04 52.72
C PRO A 360 -25.40 -5.94 51.29
N GLU A 361 -24.63 -6.49 50.33
CA GLU A 361 -24.99 -7.23 49.10
C GLU A 361 -24.55 -6.68 47.73
N ASP A 362 -24.15 -7.68 46.93
CA ASP A 362 -24.00 -7.76 45.48
C ASP A 362 -22.70 -7.37 44.73
N THR A 363 -21.86 -8.41 44.65
CA THR A 363 -21.29 -9.01 43.42
C THR A 363 -20.12 -8.37 42.66
N ARG A 364 -19.20 -9.29 42.29
CA ARG A 364 -18.16 -9.27 41.24
C ARG A 364 -16.85 -8.53 41.55
N SER A 365 -15.92 -9.29 42.14
CA SER A 365 -14.49 -8.97 42.13
C SER A 365 -13.76 -9.67 40.99
N TYR A 366 -13.01 -8.85 40.26
CA TYR A 366 -12.03 -9.20 39.24
C TYR A 366 -10.82 -9.93 39.82
N LYS A 367 -10.19 -10.72 38.94
CA LYS A 367 -8.98 -11.54 39.15
C LYS A 367 -7.79 -10.75 39.69
N SER A 368 -7.10 -11.35 40.66
CA SER A 368 -5.66 -11.15 40.92
C SER A 368 -4.91 -12.46 40.65
N GLN A 369 -3.90 -12.41 39.77
CA GLN A 369 -2.94 -13.49 39.52
C GLN A 369 -1.79 -13.41 40.53
N THR A 370 -1.29 -14.56 40.99
CA THR A 370 0.13 -14.95 41.14
C THR A 370 0.18 -16.49 41.37
N PRO A 371 1.35 -17.18 41.42
CA PRO A 371 2.03 -17.70 40.23
C PRO A 371 2.37 -19.20 40.35
N SER A 372 2.37 -19.94 39.25
CA SER A 372 3.05 -21.24 39.21
C SER A 372 3.36 -21.70 37.78
N ARG A 373 4.39 -22.53 37.73
CA ARG A 373 5.34 -22.76 36.66
C ARG A 373 4.94 -23.98 35.82
N THR A 374 5.50 -24.03 34.60
CA THR A 374 5.71 -25.18 33.68
C THR A 374 4.53 -25.73 32.87
N GLY A 375 4.71 -25.73 31.54
CA GLY A 375 3.94 -26.50 30.56
C GLY A 375 4.05 -25.88 29.15
N TYR A 376 4.67 -26.59 28.22
CA TYR A 376 5.13 -26.09 26.92
C TYR A 376 4.03 -25.78 25.88
N ALA A 377 4.42 -24.90 24.94
CA ALA A 377 3.95 -24.73 23.55
C ALA A 377 2.68 -23.88 23.27
N ALA A 378 2.89 -22.64 22.77
CA ALA A 378 2.24 -22.07 21.57
C ALA A 378 2.60 -20.58 21.34
N ALA A 379 2.82 -20.23 20.07
CA ALA A 379 2.66 -18.92 19.43
C ALA A 379 3.37 -17.68 20.04
N GLY A 380 4.57 -17.38 19.53
CA GLY A 380 5.19 -16.07 19.69
C GLY A 380 4.55 -15.04 18.76
N ALA A 381 3.67 -14.21 19.32
CA ALA A 381 3.32 -12.91 18.75
C ALA A 381 4.54 -11.98 18.90
N TYR A 382 5.15 -11.58 17.78
CA TYR A 382 6.17 -10.53 17.81
C TYR A 382 5.49 -9.18 18.07
N ASN A 383 5.58 -8.75 19.32
CA ASN A 383 5.44 -7.36 19.70
C ASN A 383 6.75 -6.65 19.29
N GLY A 384 6.79 -6.19 18.04
CA GLY A 384 7.94 -5.50 17.45
C GLY A 384 7.84 -3.99 17.62
N SER A 385 8.95 -3.38 18.01
CA SER A 385 9.24 -1.95 18.07
C SER A 385 8.55 -1.13 16.98
N ARG A 386 8.15 0.11 17.28
CA ARG A 386 7.62 1.08 16.30
C ARG A 386 8.65 1.34 15.19
N VAL A 387 8.65 0.49 14.18
CA VAL A 387 9.31 0.71 12.90
C VAL A 387 8.51 1.79 12.20
N THR A 388 9.17 2.86 11.79
CA THR A 388 8.66 3.80 10.77
C THR A 388 8.35 2.98 9.52
N ARG A 389 7.07 2.57 9.38
CA ARG A 389 6.58 1.73 8.29
C ARG A 389 6.74 2.44 6.96
N ASN A 390 7.20 1.72 5.96
CA ASN A 390 7.13 2.18 4.58
C ASN A 390 5.66 2.10 4.15
N PRO A 391 5.00 3.20 3.78
CA PRO A 391 3.65 3.10 3.21
C PRO A 391 3.63 2.27 1.91
N TYR A 392 4.78 2.07 1.25
CA TYR A 392 4.90 1.21 0.08
C TYR A 392 4.96 -0.29 0.39
N SER A 393 5.38 -0.74 1.57
CA SER A 393 5.46 -2.19 1.87
C SER A 393 4.08 -2.76 2.23
N ASP A 394 3.31 -2.04 3.05
CA ASP A 394 2.01 -2.51 3.55
C ASP A 394 0.96 -2.55 2.42
N ALA A 395 1.02 -1.59 1.48
CA ALA A 395 0.18 -1.60 0.28
C ALA A 395 0.54 -2.72 -0.71
N TYR A 396 1.77 -3.23 -0.64
CA TYR A 396 2.30 -4.26 -1.54
C TYR A 396 1.98 -5.67 -1.05
N ASP A 397 2.10 -5.92 0.26
CA ASP A 397 1.77 -7.23 0.86
C ASP A 397 0.29 -7.59 0.74
N ASP A 398 -0.62 -6.60 0.90
CA ASP A 398 -2.07 -6.82 0.72
C ASP A 398 -2.47 -6.97 -0.76
N LYS A 399 -1.68 -6.42 -1.70
CA LYS A 399 -1.86 -6.63 -3.14
C LYS A 399 -1.36 -8.02 -3.55
N ILE A 400 -0.17 -8.42 -3.11
CA ILE A 400 0.41 -9.74 -3.42
C ILE A 400 -0.48 -10.88 -2.94
N ARG A 401 -1.13 -10.77 -1.78
CA ARG A 401 -2.07 -11.83 -1.34
C ARG A 401 -3.32 -11.97 -2.19
N ARG A 402 -3.66 -10.95 -2.99
CA ARG A 402 -4.76 -11.01 -3.97
C ARG A 402 -4.30 -11.44 -5.36
N TYR A 403 -2.99 -11.61 -5.56
CA TYR A 403 -2.41 -12.08 -6.81
C TYR A 403 -2.09 -13.53 -6.74
#